data_AF-A0A351A4J9-F1
#
_entry.id   AF-A0A351A4J9-F1
#
_cell.length_a   1.000
_cell.length_b   1.000
_cell.length_c   1.000
_cell.angle_alpha   90.00
_cell.angle_beta   90.00
_cell.angle_gamma   90.00
#
_symmetry.space_group_name_H-M   'P 1'
#
loop_
_entity.id
_entity.type
_entity.pdbx_description
1 polymer ?
#
loop_
_entity_poly.entity_id
_entity_poly.type
_entity_poly.pdbx_seq_one_letter_code
_entity_poly.pdbx_strand_id
1 'polypeptide(L)'
;MREARVPTLLVVDDDLVAQARLKAYFSQEGYRVLAADDGEGFWAALARDAVDLVLLDINLPGQDGLSLARALRARDAGIGIILVTARNDDIDKIV
;
A
#
# COMPACT_ATOMS: atom_id res chain seq x y z
N MET A 1 -12.17 26.26 -6.39
CA MET A 1 -11.54 25.09 -7.04
C MET A 1 -10.52 24.54 -6.06
N ARG A 2 -10.66 23.31 -5.57
CA ARG A 2 -9.62 22.68 -4.75
C ARG A 2 -8.53 22.23 -5.72
N GLU A 3 -7.30 22.71 -5.56
CA GLU A 3 -6.16 22.13 -6.27
C GLU A 3 -6.15 20.62 -6.01
N ALA A 4 -6.06 19.82 -7.09
CA ALA A 4 -6.01 18.38 -6.97
C ALA A 4 -4.66 18.02 -6.32
N ARG A 5 -4.71 17.62 -5.04
CA ARG A 5 -3.53 17.12 -4.34
C ARG A 5 -3.09 15.82 -5.01
N VAL A 6 -1.78 15.66 -5.20
CA VAL A 6 -1.19 14.39 -5.63
C VAL A 6 -1.59 13.28 -4.65
N PRO A 7 -2.26 12.21 -5.10
CA PRO A 7 -2.66 11.12 -4.21
C PRO A 7 -1.44 10.38 -3.65
N THR A 8 -1.52 9.97 -2.40
CA THR A 8 -0.46 9.21 -1.72
C THR A 8 -0.83 7.73 -1.63
N LEU A 9 0.05 6.89 -2.16
CA LEU A 9 -0.02 5.43 -2.10
C LEU A 9 0.94 4.92 -1.02
N LEU A 10 0.49 3.98 -0.18
CA LEU A 10 1.37 3.22 0.71
C LEU A 10 1.48 1.78 0.20
N VAL A 11 2.69 1.33 -0.10
CA VAL A 11 2.99 -0.06 -0.47
C VAL A 11 3.54 -0.78 0.76
N VAL A 12 2.92 -1.91 1.13
CA VAL A 12 3.31 -2.74 2.27
C VAL A 12 3.61 -4.15 1.77
N ASP A 13 4.88 -4.50 1.77
CA ASP A 13 5.43 -5.74 1.19
C ASP A 13 6.84 -5.96 1.78
N ASP A 14 7.15 -7.17 2.25
CA ASP A 14 8.48 -7.52 2.77
C ASP A 14 9.51 -7.79 1.65
N ASP A 15 9.06 -8.03 0.42
CA ASP A 15 9.92 -8.04 -0.77
C ASP A 15 10.28 -6.61 -1.18
N LEU A 16 11.46 -6.17 -0.74
CA LEU A 16 12.05 -4.88 -1.09
C LEU A 16 12.19 -4.66 -2.61
N VAL A 17 12.35 -5.72 -3.40
CA VAL A 17 12.44 -5.62 -4.86
C VAL A 17 11.05 -5.34 -5.44
N ALA A 18 10.00 -6.03 -4.98
CA ALA A 18 8.63 -5.74 -5.36
C ALA A 18 8.23 -4.30 -4.98
N GLN A 19 8.54 -3.90 -3.75
CA GLN A 19 8.28 -2.55 -3.25
C GLN A 19 8.98 -1.48 -4.10
N ALA A 20 10.26 -1.67 -4.45
CA ALA A 20 11.00 -0.74 -5.30
C ALA A 20 10.42 -0.65 -6.72
N ARG A 21 9.99 -1.77 -7.30
CA ARG A 21 9.33 -1.81 -8.62
C ARG A 21 8.02 -1.03 -8.61
N LEU A 22 7.14 -1.30 -7.64
CA LEU A 22 5.85 -0.62 -7.50
C LEU A 22 6.05 0.88 -7.24
N LYS A 23 7.02 1.23 -6.37
CA LYS A 23 7.38 2.62 -6.10
C LYS A 23 7.83 3.35 -7.36
N ALA A 24 8.72 2.76 -8.15
CA ALA A 24 9.19 3.37 -9.39
C ALA A 24 8.03 3.56 -10.38
N TYR A 25 7.23 2.51 -10.58
CA TYR A 25 6.09 2.52 -11.51
C TYR A 25 5.06 3.60 -11.14
N PHE A 26 4.52 3.59 -9.92
CA PHE A 26 3.50 4.56 -9.52
C PHE A 26 4.06 5.98 -9.36
N SER A 27 5.34 6.15 -9.01
CA SER A 27 5.94 7.49 -9.00
C SER A 27 6.04 8.09 -10.41
N GLN A 28 6.30 7.25 -11.44
CA GLN A 28 6.29 7.68 -12.85
C GLN A 28 4.89 8.10 -13.31
N GLU A 29 3.84 7.44 -12.80
CA GLU A 29 2.43 7.81 -13.03
C GLU A 29 1.98 9.04 -12.19
N GLY A 30 2.91 9.67 -11.45
CA GLY A 30 2.67 10.93 -10.75
C GLY A 30 2.11 10.78 -9.33
N TYR A 31 2.07 9.57 -8.76
CA TYR A 31 1.66 9.36 -7.37
C TYR A 31 2.81 9.63 -6.40
N ARG A 32 2.48 10.07 -5.17
CA ARG A 32 3.44 10.04 -4.06
C ARG A 32 3.43 8.64 -3.45
N VAL A 33 4.55 7.93 -3.50
CA VAL A 33 4.60 6.55 -3.00
C VAL A 33 5.43 6.45 -1.73
N LEU A 34 4.79 5.95 -0.68
CA LEU A 34 5.37 5.54 0.59
C LEU A 34 5.53 4.01 0.61
N ALA A 35 6.41 3.54 1.48
CA ALA A 35 6.81 2.15 1.56
C ALA A 35 6.92 1.73 3.03
N ALA A 36 6.45 0.51 3.33
CA ALA A 36 6.65 -0.19 4.58
C ALA A 36 6.95 -1.66 4.29
N ASP A 37 7.84 -2.25 5.07
CA ASP A 37 8.28 -3.65 4.99
C ASP A 37 7.53 -4.56 5.97
N ASP A 38 6.88 -3.98 6.98
CA ASP A 38 6.10 -4.71 7.96
C ASP A 38 4.89 -3.91 8.46
N GLY A 39 4.16 -4.52 9.40
CA GLY A 39 3.02 -3.89 10.03
C GLY A 39 3.33 -2.72 10.96
N GLU A 40 4.52 -2.65 11.55
CA GLU A 40 4.93 -1.50 12.37
C GLU A 40 5.15 -0.28 11.47
N GLY A 41 5.90 -0.46 10.38
CA GLY A 41 6.12 0.53 9.34
C GLY A 41 4.81 0.99 8.70
N PHE A 42 3.86 0.07 8.48
CA PHE A 42 2.52 0.39 8.01
C PHE A 42 1.80 1.38 8.93
N TRP A 43 1.74 1.11 10.22
CA TRP A 43 1.08 2.01 11.18
C TRP A 43 1.82 3.32 11.37
N ALA A 44 3.16 3.29 11.37
CA ALA A 44 3.99 4.48 11.46
C ALA A 44 3.78 5.43 10.26
N ALA A 45 3.68 4.87 9.05
CA ALA A 45 3.38 5.63 7.84
C ALA A 45 2.01 6.29 7.92
N LEU A 46 0.96 5.53 8.29
CA LEU A 46 -0.39 6.05 8.45
C LEU A 46 -0.53 7.11 9.55
N ALA A 47 0.31 7.07 10.59
CA ALA A 47 0.31 8.07 11.65
C ALA A 47 1.00 9.38 11.21
N ARG A 48 1.98 9.31 10.31
CA ARG A 48 2.78 10.46 9.88
C ARG A 48 2.24 11.14 8.63
N ASP A 49 1.63 10.39 7.73
CA ASP A 49 1.31 10.82 6.39
C ASP A 49 -0.17 10.59 6.06
N ALA A 50 -0.79 11.52 5.32
CA ALA A 50 -2.12 11.30 4.76
C ALA A 50 -2.01 10.34 3.57
N VAL A 51 -2.52 9.12 3.73
CA VAL A 51 -2.53 8.06 2.72
C VAL A 51 -3.93 7.95 2.12
N ASP A 52 -4.02 7.89 0.80
CA ASP A 52 -5.28 7.78 0.07
C ASP A 52 -5.60 6.32 -0.30
N LEU A 53 -4.57 5.50 -0.53
CA LEU A 53 -4.68 4.09 -0.92
C LEU A 53 -3.52 3.28 -0.31
N VAL A 54 -3.82 2.06 0.13
CA VAL A 54 -2.82 1.07 0.59
C VAL A 54 -2.82 -0.12 -0.37
N LEU A 55 -1.65 -0.48 -0.88
CA LEU A 55 -1.37 -1.80 -1.46
C LEU A 55 -0.76 -2.67 -0.37
N LEU A 56 -1.46 -3.71 0.05
CA LEU A 56 -1.08 -4.50 1.21
C LEU A 56 -0.91 -5.96 0.80
N ASP A 57 0.30 -6.51 0.95
CA ASP A 57 0.50 -7.95 0.84
C ASP A 57 -0.21 -8.69 1.99
N ILE A 58 -0.82 -9.82 1.66
CA ILE A 58 -1.44 -10.70 2.65
C ILE A 58 -0.37 -11.52 3.38
N ASN A 59 0.75 -11.84 2.73
CA ASN A 59 1.76 -12.77 3.23
C ASN A 59 2.91 -12.11 4.02
N LEU A 60 2.62 -11.06 4.79
CA LEU A 60 3.64 -10.40 5.60
C LEU A 60 4.19 -11.32 6.72
N PRO A 61 5.51 -11.36 6.95
CA PRO A 61 6.08 -12.10 8.06
C PRO A 61 5.68 -11.48 9.41
N GLY A 62 5.17 -12.32 10.32
CA GLY A 62 4.87 -11.92 11.69
C GLY A 62 3.55 -11.18 11.91
N GLN A 63 2.85 -10.73 10.85
CA GLN A 63 1.50 -10.16 10.94
C GLN A 63 0.62 -10.57 9.76
N ASP A 64 -0.66 -10.81 10.03
CA ASP A 64 -1.64 -11.14 8.99
C ASP A 64 -2.13 -9.86 8.28
N GLY A 65 -1.82 -9.72 6.99
CA GLY A 65 -2.23 -8.57 6.18
C GLY A 65 -3.75 -8.38 6.13
N LEU A 66 -4.54 -9.46 6.24
CA LEU A 66 -6.00 -9.33 6.32
C LEU A 66 -6.45 -8.71 7.65
N SER A 67 -5.78 -9.04 8.75
CA SER A 67 -6.02 -8.44 10.06
C SER A 67 -5.67 -6.95 10.06
N LEU A 68 -4.56 -6.55 9.42
CA LEU A 68 -4.20 -5.14 9.22
C LEU A 68 -5.27 -4.38 8.40
N ALA A 69 -5.74 -4.97 7.29
CA ALA A 69 -6.80 -4.38 6.47
C ALA A 69 -8.10 -4.17 7.26
N ARG A 70 -8.50 -5.14 8.08
CA ARG A 70 -9.69 -5.04 8.95
C ARG A 70 -9.53 -3.94 9.99
N ALA A 71 -8.37 -3.86 10.64
CA ALA A 71 -8.07 -2.82 11.62
C ALA A 71 -8.07 -1.43 10.98
N LEU A 72 -7.48 -1.29 9.77
CA LEU A 72 -7.50 -0.04 9.02
C LEU A 72 -8.92 0.36 8.65
N ARG A 73 -9.73 -0.56 8.13
CA ARG A 73 -11.13 -0.27 7.75
C ARG A 73 -11.98 0.18 8.96
N ALA A 74 -11.72 -0.36 10.14
CA ALA A 74 -12.38 0.06 11.37
C ALA A 74 -11.93 1.45 11.84
N ARG A 75 -10.67 1.83 11.56
CA ARG A 75 -10.09 3.12 11.94
C ARG A 75 -10.45 4.24 10.95
N ASP A 76 -10.37 3.97 9.66
CA ASP A 76 -10.62 4.93 8.59
C ASP A 76 -11.21 4.25 7.35
N ALA A 77 -12.49 4.52 7.11
CA ALA A 77 -13.20 3.99 5.94
C ALA A 77 -12.94 4.80 4.65
N GLY A 78 -12.27 5.95 4.73
CA GLY A 78 -11.92 6.78 3.58
C GLY A 78 -10.71 6.25 2.80
N ILE A 79 -9.82 5.50 3.45
CA ILE A 79 -8.62 4.96 2.83
C ILE A 79 -8.98 3.75 1.96
N GLY A 80 -8.58 3.78 0.69
CA GLY A 80 -8.69 2.65 -0.21
C GLY A 80 -7.74 1.52 0.23
N ILE A 81 -8.16 0.26 0.08
CA ILE A 81 -7.30 -0.89 0.36
C ILE A 81 -7.37 -1.83 -0.84
N ILE A 82 -6.22 -2.14 -1.42
CA ILE A 82 -6.04 -3.23 -2.39
C ILE A 82 -5.16 -4.27 -1.72
N LEU A 83 -5.70 -5.48 -1.58
CA LEU A 83 -4.91 -6.62 -1.15
C LEU A 83 -4.16 -7.15 -2.36
N VAL A 84 -2.84 -7.20 -2.26
CA VAL A 84 -1.97 -7.81 -3.25
C VAL A 84 -1.67 -9.22 -2.78
N THR A 85 -1.85 -10.20 -3.64
CA THR A 85 -1.43 -11.58 -3.36
C THR A 85 -0.60 -12.05 -4.53
N ALA A 86 0.65 -12.42 -4.29
CA ALA A 86 1.38 -13.18 -5.29
C ALA A 86 0.83 -14.62 -5.27
N ARG A 87 -0.05 -14.97 -6.22
CA ARG A 87 0.03 -16.30 -6.82
C ARG A 87 1.11 -16.19 -7.87
N ASN A 88 2.00 -17.17 -7.95
CA ASN A 88 3.16 -17.17 -8.83
C ASN A 88 2.80 -17.34 -10.33
N ASP A 89 1.75 -16.66 -10.80
CA ASP A 89 1.38 -16.59 -12.21
C ASP A 89 1.57 -15.15 -12.71
N ASP A 90 2.40 -15.06 -13.74
CA ASP A 90 2.77 -13.83 -14.42
C ASP A 90 1.56 -13.07 -14.96
N ILE A 91 1.54 -11.75 -14.69
CA ILE A 91 0.72 -10.71 -15.31
C ILE A 91 -0.77 -10.70 -14.91
N ASP A 92 -1.15 -9.70 -14.12
CA ASP A 92 -2.49 -9.11 -14.25
C ASP A 92 -2.37 -7.59 -14.34
N LYS A 93 -2.56 -7.07 -15.58
CA LYS A 93 -2.85 -5.66 -15.84
C LYS A 93 -4.34 -5.45 -15.62
N ILE A 94 -4.71 -4.51 -14.74
CA ILE A 94 -6.10 -4.08 -14.61
C ILE A 94 -6.35 -3.01 -15.69
N VAL A 95 -7.33 -3.29 -16.57
CA VAL A 95 -7.91 -2.37 -17.58
C VAL A 95 -8.98 -1.46 -16.98
#